data_AF-A0A8R7RGP8-F1
#
_entry.id   AF-A0A8R7RGP8-F1
#
_cell.length_a   1.000
_cell.length_b   1.000
_cell.length_c   1.000
_cell.angle_alpha   90.00
_cell.angle_beta   90.00
_cell.angle_gamma   90.00
#
_symmetry.space_group_name_H-M   'P 1'
#
loop_
_entity.id
_entity.type
_entity.pdbx_description
1 polymer ?
#
loop_
_entity_poly.entity_id
_entity_poly.type
_entity_poly.pdbx_seq_one_letter_code
_entity_poly.pdbx_strand_id
1 'polypeptide(L)'
;MIFTEPGVDPFAQRREEKKGRVDKQEKNRLGNLKNAAKVGALPSHIQLAATSVPITGTKADLPRKAKKEDLENVAGMASAATASGGKFDKKLPGEKPLKKAGKNRKFLPVVEGKGMGNLEKQQNDKILNSLLAKNFEEPLDVSKAITMYKVKKDNKRRKDKQSSSSSGSNKLKPQKKIHKKSSKKSA
;
A
#
# COMPACT_ATOMS: atom_id res chain seq x y z
N MET A 1 -9.52 32.08 -45.13
CA MET A 1 -9.79 33.52 -45.29
C MET A 1 -8.69 34.28 -44.56
N ILE A 2 -7.79 34.92 -45.30
CA ILE A 2 -6.75 35.77 -44.71
C ILE A 2 -7.42 37.13 -44.48
N PHE A 3 -7.77 37.43 -43.23
CA PHE A 3 -8.22 38.76 -42.84
C PHE A 3 -7.00 39.68 -42.84
N THR A 4 -6.77 40.36 -43.96
CA THR A 4 -5.86 41.51 -44.00
C THR A 4 -6.65 42.72 -43.53
N GLU A 5 -6.35 43.23 -42.34
CA GLU A 5 -6.71 44.59 -41.99
C GLU A 5 -6.11 45.52 -43.08
N PRO A 6 -6.93 46.32 -43.78
CA PRO A 6 -6.43 47.17 -44.86
C PRO A 6 -5.54 48.26 -44.26
N GLY A 7 -4.22 48.13 -44.40
CA GLY A 7 -3.27 49.16 -43.96
C GLY A 7 -1.90 48.65 -43.51
N VAL A 8 -1.72 47.35 -43.24
CA VAL A 8 -0.43 46.82 -42.75
C VAL A 8 0.17 45.81 -43.74
N ASP A 9 1.44 46.03 -44.11
CA ASP A 9 2.18 45.17 -45.02
C ASP A 9 2.44 43.77 -44.40
N PRO A 10 1.89 42.68 -44.96
CA PRO A 10 2.07 41.33 -44.44
C PRO A 10 3.51 40.80 -44.57
N PHE A 11 4.37 41.45 -45.35
CA PHE A 11 5.79 41.12 -45.42
C PHE A 11 6.61 41.79 -44.33
N ALA A 12 6.22 42.99 -43.89
CA ALA A 12 6.84 43.68 -42.76
C ALA A 12 6.69 42.86 -41.46
N GLN A 13 5.47 42.39 -41.18
CA GLN A 13 5.17 41.53 -40.02
C GLN A 13 6.01 40.25 -40.03
N ARG A 14 6.09 39.57 -41.19
CA ARG A 14 6.90 38.34 -41.33
C ARG A 14 8.40 38.59 -41.13
N ARG A 15 8.91 39.76 -41.51
CA ARG A 15 10.31 40.13 -41.27
C ARG A 15 10.57 40.35 -39.78
N GLU A 16 9.67 41.02 -39.08
CA GLU A 16 9.77 41.25 -37.63
C GLU A 16 9.68 39.94 -36.83
N GLU A 17 8.72 39.07 -37.16
CA GLU A 17 8.61 37.75 -36.56
C GLU A 17 9.85 36.88 -36.81
N LYS A 18 10.45 36.99 -38.01
CA LYS A 18 11.70 36.28 -38.34
C LYS A 18 12.87 36.83 -37.52
N LYS A 19 13.00 38.15 -37.39
CA LYS A 19 14.01 38.78 -36.53
C LYS A 19 13.88 38.31 -35.07
N GLY A 20 12.68 38.34 -34.51
CA GLY A 20 12.43 37.85 -33.15
C GLY A 20 12.80 36.37 -32.95
N ARG A 21 12.57 35.53 -33.96
CA ARG A 21 13.01 34.12 -33.93
C ARG A 21 14.53 33.98 -33.96
N VAL A 22 15.22 34.76 -34.77
CA VAL A 22 16.70 34.76 -34.85
C VAL A 22 17.29 35.25 -33.54
N ASP A 23 16.81 36.37 -32.99
CA ASP A 23 17.29 36.92 -31.72
C ASP A 23 17.13 35.92 -30.56
N LYS A 24 16.01 35.18 -30.54
CA LYS A 24 15.78 34.11 -29.55
C LYS A 24 16.79 32.97 -29.71
N GLN A 25 17.09 32.56 -30.95
CA GLN A 25 18.08 31.53 -31.21
C GLN A 25 19.49 31.98 -30.79
N GLU A 26 19.86 33.22 -31.09
CA GLU A 26 21.16 33.77 -30.69
C GLU A 26 21.32 33.86 -29.17
N LYS A 27 20.29 34.32 -28.47
CA LYS A 27 20.27 34.33 -26.99
C LYS A 27 20.44 32.93 -26.41
N ASN A 28 19.76 31.93 -26.97
CA ASN A 28 19.90 30.55 -26.54
C ASN A 28 21.29 29.98 -26.84
N ARG A 29 21.87 30.27 -28.01
CA ARG A 29 23.24 29.88 -28.36
C ARG A 29 24.25 30.45 -27.38
N LEU A 30 24.16 31.74 -27.07
CA LEU A 30 25.05 32.40 -26.10
C LEU A 30 24.86 31.81 -24.69
N GLY A 31 23.62 31.51 -24.28
CA GLY A 31 23.33 30.85 -23.01
C GLY A 31 23.97 29.46 -22.91
N ASN A 32 23.85 28.65 -23.97
CA ASN A 32 24.45 27.32 -24.05
C ASN A 32 25.98 27.38 -24.02
N LEU A 33 26.59 28.31 -24.76
CA LEU A 33 28.04 28.53 -24.74
C LEU A 33 28.54 28.96 -23.36
N LYS A 34 27.83 29.87 -22.68
CA LYS A 34 28.17 30.27 -21.30
C LYS A 34 28.06 29.11 -20.32
N ASN A 35 27.04 28.26 -20.45
CA ASN A 35 26.87 27.09 -19.60
C ASN A 35 27.94 26.03 -19.88
N ALA A 36 28.28 25.78 -21.14
CA ALA A 36 29.38 24.89 -21.52
C ALA A 36 30.74 25.41 -21.01
N ALA A 37 30.99 26.72 -21.12
CA ALA A 37 32.20 27.35 -20.61
C ALA A 37 32.29 27.29 -19.07
N LYS A 38 31.17 27.42 -18.35
CA LYS A 38 31.13 27.21 -16.89
C LYS A 38 31.50 25.77 -16.49
N VAL A 39 31.11 24.79 -17.29
CA VAL A 39 31.51 23.38 -17.10
C VAL A 39 32.99 23.17 -17.45
N GLY A 40 33.54 23.95 -18.39
CA GLY A 40 34.97 23.95 -18.72
C GLY A 40 35.88 24.79 -17.80
N ALA A 41 35.31 25.71 -17.02
CA ALA A 41 36.02 26.61 -16.09
C ALA A 41 36.25 26.00 -14.70
N LEU A 42 36.22 24.67 -14.60
CA LEU A 42 36.60 23.98 -13.38
C LEU A 42 38.11 24.21 -13.13
N PRO A 43 38.56 24.35 -11.87
CA PRO A 43 39.98 24.48 -11.52
C PRO A 43 40.86 23.43 -12.21
N SER A 44 42.12 23.77 -12.51
CA SER A 44 43.08 22.92 -13.26
C SER A 44 43.15 21.47 -12.77
N HIS A 45 43.07 21.26 -11.45
CA HIS A 45 43.01 19.93 -10.84
C HIS A 45 41.81 19.08 -11.31
N ILE A 46 40.64 19.70 -11.50
CA ILE A 46 39.41 19.02 -11.94
C ILE A 46 39.43 18.82 -13.47
N GLN A 47 40.07 19.71 -14.22
CA GLN A 47 40.29 19.53 -15.67
C GLN A 47 41.20 18.33 -15.96
N LEU A 48 42.30 18.17 -15.22
CA LEU A 48 43.19 17.01 -15.35
C LEU A 48 42.49 15.68 -15.00
N ALA A 49 41.56 15.70 -14.05
CA ALA A 49 40.71 14.56 -13.76
C ALA A 49 39.71 14.25 -14.89
N ALA A 50 39.30 15.26 -15.67
CA ALA A 50 38.42 15.10 -16.83
C ALA A 50 39.18 14.72 -18.13
N THR A 51 40.42 15.18 -18.30
CA THR A 51 41.29 14.89 -19.45
C THR A 51 42.18 13.66 -19.28
N SER A 52 42.26 13.07 -18.08
CA SER A 52 42.93 11.77 -17.87
C SER A 52 42.14 10.56 -18.42
N VAL A 53 41.12 10.80 -19.24
CA VAL A 53 40.53 9.80 -20.12
C VAL A 53 41.50 9.59 -21.31
N PRO A 54 41.84 8.34 -21.67
CA PRO A 54 42.95 8.01 -22.56
C PRO A 54 42.85 8.65 -23.95
N ILE A 55 43.92 9.35 -24.33
CA ILE A 55 44.23 9.78 -25.69
C ILE A 55 44.62 8.53 -26.48
N THR A 56 43.65 7.85 -27.09
CA THR A 56 43.78 7.00 -28.29
C THR A 56 42.46 6.29 -28.57
N GLY A 57 41.67 6.84 -29.50
CA GLY A 57 40.95 6.09 -30.53
C GLY A 57 39.91 5.03 -30.18
N THR A 58 39.62 4.67 -28.93
CA THR A 58 38.56 3.71 -28.63
C THR A 58 37.89 4.04 -27.29
N LYS A 59 36.55 3.94 -27.23
CA LYS A 59 35.72 3.73 -26.02
C LYS A 59 35.02 4.92 -25.32
N ALA A 60 34.68 6.01 -26.00
CA ALA A 60 33.64 6.92 -25.48
C ALA A 60 32.21 6.31 -25.57
N ASP A 61 32.03 5.37 -26.51
CA ASP A 61 30.79 4.59 -26.69
C ASP A 61 30.92 3.15 -26.21
N LEU A 62 31.72 2.86 -25.17
CA LEU A 62 31.45 1.62 -24.46
C LEU A 62 30.27 1.84 -23.52
N PRO A 63 29.25 0.95 -23.53
CA PRO A 63 28.23 0.97 -22.51
C PRO A 63 28.93 0.75 -21.17
N ARG A 64 29.23 1.84 -20.45
CA ARG A 64 29.56 1.75 -19.03
C ARG A 64 28.44 0.93 -18.43
N LYS A 65 28.76 -0.19 -17.77
CA LYS A 65 27.76 -1.02 -17.10
C LYS A 65 26.92 -0.07 -16.27
N ALA A 66 25.63 0.03 -16.61
CA ALA A 66 24.72 0.97 -15.97
C ALA A 66 24.85 0.76 -14.46
N LYS A 67 25.09 1.85 -13.73
CA LYS A 67 25.23 1.75 -12.28
C LYS A 67 23.93 1.22 -11.71
N LYS A 68 24.00 0.54 -10.57
CA LYS A 68 22.81 -0.03 -9.91
C LYS A 68 21.71 1.03 -9.74
N GLU A 69 22.09 2.24 -9.35
CA GLU A 69 21.19 3.39 -9.19
C GLU A 69 20.51 3.80 -10.51
N ASP A 70 21.24 3.81 -11.62
CA ASP A 70 20.69 4.15 -12.93
C ASP A 70 19.68 3.09 -13.40
N LEU A 71 19.99 1.81 -13.17
CA LEU A 71 19.10 0.69 -13.49
C LEU A 71 17.83 0.70 -12.62
N GLU A 72 17.95 0.98 -11.32
CA GLU A 72 16.81 1.11 -10.41
C GLU A 72 15.89 2.27 -10.81
N ASN A 73 16.47 3.42 -11.19
CA ASN A 73 15.72 4.57 -11.67
C ASN A 73 14.99 4.28 -13.00
N VAL A 74 15.67 3.66 -13.97
CA VAL A 74 15.07 3.27 -15.26
C VAL A 74 13.98 2.23 -15.06
N ALA A 75 14.20 1.23 -14.20
CA ALA A 75 13.20 0.22 -13.87
C ALA A 75 11.97 0.82 -13.18
N GLY A 76 12.17 1.78 -12.27
CA GLY A 76 11.10 2.54 -11.63
C GLY A 76 10.29 3.38 -12.63
N MET A 77 10.97 4.04 -13.57
CA MET A 77 10.33 4.79 -14.66
C MET A 77 9.55 3.87 -15.60
N ALA A 78 10.16 2.77 -16.05
CA ALA A 78 9.54 1.79 -16.93
C ALA A 78 8.30 1.12 -16.29
N SER A 79 8.36 0.83 -14.99
CA SER A 79 7.23 0.24 -14.25
C SER A 79 6.03 1.20 -14.10
N ALA A 80 6.28 2.51 -14.17
CA ALA A 80 5.25 3.53 -14.10
C ALA A 80 4.78 4.01 -15.49
N ALA A 81 5.57 3.76 -16.54
CA ALA A 81 5.28 4.17 -17.90
C ALA A 81 4.24 3.23 -18.54
N THR A 82 3.05 3.74 -18.79
CA THR A 82 2.04 3.06 -19.60
C THR A 82 2.45 3.16 -21.07
N ALA A 83 2.42 2.06 -21.82
CA ALA A 83 2.87 1.99 -23.23
C ALA A 83 2.25 3.07 -24.15
N SER A 84 1.01 3.49 -23.88
CA SER A 84 0.33 4.56 -24.65
C SER A 84 0.63 5.99 -24.15
N GLY A 85 1.23 6.14 -22.97
CA GLY A 85 1.44 7.44 -22.32
C GLY A 85 2.75 8.14 -22.66
N GLY A 86 3.71 7.44 -23.27
CA GLY A 86 4.97 8.02 -23.77
C GLY A 86 5.83 8.73 -22.71
N LYS A 87 5.72 8.36 -21.42
CA LYS A 87 6.44 9.01 -20.31
C LYS A 87 7.73 8.27 -19.95
N PHE A 88 8.62 8.11 -20.94
CA PHE A 88 9.94 7.50 -20.74
C PHE A 88 11.02 8.55 -20.39
N ASP A 89 10.70 9.84 -20.51
CA ASP A 89 11.60 10.93 -20.18
C ASP A 89 11.60 11.25 -18.68
N LYS A 90 12.74 11.77 -18.19
CA LYS A 90 12.88 12.24 -16.82
C LYS A 90 11.89 13.37 -16.56
N LYS A 91 11.12 13.26 -15.49
CA LYS A 91 10.12 14.27 -15.12
C LYS A 91 10.79 15.61 -14.84
N LEU A 92 10.26 16.68 -15.41
CA LEU A 92 10.69 18.03 -15.11
C LEU A 92 10.14 18.50 -13.75
N PRO A 93 10.86 19.40 -13.05
CA PRO A 93 10.36 19.99 -11.81
C PRO A 93 9.04 20.72 -12.08
N GLY A 94 8.00 20.36 -11.31
CA GLY A 94 6.65 20.95 -11.44
C GLY A 94 5.63 20.07 -12.16
N GLU A 95 6.01 18.90 -12.68
CA GLU A 95 5.03 17.94 -13.20
C GLU A 95 4.17 17.36 -12.07
N LYS A 96 2.86 17.29 -12.30
CA LYS A 96 1.93 16.71 -11.32
C LYS A 96 2.31 15.24 -11.08
N PRO A 97 2.39 14.80 -9.80
CA PRO A 97 2.68 13.40 -9.50
C PRO A 97 1.61 12.50 -10.12
N LEU A 98 2.03 11.30 -10.53
CA LEU A 98 1.14 10.35 -11.19
C LEU A 98 0.06 9.92 -10.19
N LYS A 99 -1.17 10.43 -10.36
CA LYS A 99 -2.31 10.06 -9.53
C LYS A 99 -2.71 8.62 -9.90
N LYS A 100 -2.10 7.62 -9.26
CA LYS A 100 -2.70 6.28 -9.22
C LYS A 100 -3.88 6.33 -8.25
N ALA A 101 -4.99 6.87 -8.72
CA ALA A 101 -6.22 6.96 -7.96
C ALA A 101 -6.84 5.54 -7.89
N GLY A 102 -6.46 4.78 -6.85
CA GLY A 102 -7.11 3.52 -6.53
C GLY A 102 -6.18 2.42 -6.01
N LYS A 103 -6.75 1.53 -5.20
CA LYS A 103 -6.14 0.23 -4.88
C LYS A 103 -6.30 -0.68 -6.09
N ASN A 104 -5.23 -0.88 -6.87
CA ASN A 104 -5.25 -1.90 -7.92
C ASN A 104 -5.39 -3.28 -7.25
N ARG A 105 -6.35 -4.09 -7.71
CA ARG A 105 -6.51 -5.48 -7.27
C ARG A 105 -5.19 -6.22 -7.52
N LYS A 106 -4.56 -6.67 -6.44
CA LYS A 106 -3.35 -7.50 -6.49
C LYS A 106 -3.80 -8.94 -6.68
N PHE A 107 -3.95 -9.36 -7.93
CA PHE A 107 -4.11 -10.78 -8.23
C PHE A 107 -2.74 -11.43 -8.10
N LEU A 108 -2.69 -12.60 -7.45
CA LEU A 108 -1.50 -13.42 -7.51
C LEU A 108 -1.24 -13.79 -8.99
N PRO A 109 0.02 -13.85 -9.43
CA PRO A 109 0.33 -14.22 -10.80
C PRO A 109 -0.18 -15.65 -11.07
N VAL A 110 -0.84 -15.85 -12.21
CA VAL A 110 -1.42 -17.15 -12.62
C VAL A 110 -0.33 -18.14 -13.08
N VAL A 111 0.89 -17.67 -13.30
CA VAL A 111 2.01 -18.51 -13.76
C VAL A 111 2.55 -19.31 -12.59
N GLU A 112 2.41 -20.64 -12.67
CA GLU A 112 2.85 -21.61 -11.67
C GLU A 112 4.38 -21.61 -11.47
N GLY A 113 4.90 -20.64 -10.74
CA GLY A 113 6.25 -20.70 -10.20
C GLY A 113 6.33 -21.72 -9.06
N LYS A 114 7.43 -22.49 -8.98
CA LYS A 114 7.71 -23.39 -7.84
C LYS A 114 7.56 -22.61 -6.52
N GLY A 115 6.51 -22.92 -5.76
CA GLY A 115 6.20 -22.32 -4.46
C GLY A 115 4.90 -21.51 -4.38
N MET A 116 4.28 -21.11 -5.51
CA MET A 116 3.05 -20.30 -5.48
C MET A 116 1.76 -21.10 -5.24
N GLY A 117 1.72 -22.38 -5.63
CA GLY A 117 0.57 -23.24 -5.36
C GLY A 117 0.27 -23.44 -3.86
N ASN A 118 1.27 -23.32 -2.98
CA ASN A 118 1.07 -23.41 -1.54
C ASN A 118 0.35 -22.18 -0.96
N LEU A 119 0.57 -20.99 -1.54
CA LEU A 119 -0.11 -19.75 -1.13
C LEU A 119 -1.59 -19.76 -1.53
N GLU A 120 -1.90 -20.26 -2.73
CA GLU A 120 -3.28 -20.42 -3.19
C GLU A 120 -4.04 -21.44 -2.33
N LYS A 121 -3.42 -22.60 -2.06
CA LYS A 121 -3.97 -23.61 -1.13
C LYS A 121 -4.28 -23.01 0.25
N GLN A 122 -3.34 -22.27 0.83
CA GLN A 122 -3.56 -21.60 2.12
C GLN A 122 -4.71 -20.58 2.10
N GLN A 123 -4.92 -19.88 0.98
CA GLN A 123 -6.04 -18.94 0.84
C GLN A 123 -7.37 -19.70 0.74
N ASN A 124 -7.42 -20.78 -0.04
CA ASN A 124 -8.59 -21.63 -0.18
C ASN A 124 -8.94 -22.32 1.14
N ASP A 125 -7.96 -22.84 1.88
CA ASP A 125 -8.15 -23.49 3.17
C ASP A 125 -8.70 -22.52 4.23
N LYS A 126 -8.30 -21.24 4.20
CA LYS A 126 -8.86 -20.21 5.09
C LYS A 126 -10.33 -19.94 4.81
N ILE A 127 -10.73 -19.92 3.54
CA ILE A 127 -12.13 -19.74 3.15
C ILE A 127 -12.96 -20.96 3.55
N LEU A 128 -12.44 -22.17 3.30
CA LEU A 128 -13.05 -23.43 3.72
C LEU A 128 -13.23 -23.48 5.24
N ASN A 129 -12.19 -23.19 6.02
CA ASN A 129 -12.26 -23.15 7.47
C ASN A 129 -13.28 -22.11 7.98
N SER A 130 -13.40 -20.95 7.32
CA SER A 130 -14.42 -19.95 7.66
C SER A 130 -15.84 -20.43 7.35
N LEU A 131 -16.06 -21.12 6.23
CA LEU A 131 -17.35 -21.71 5.87
C LEU A 131 -17.73 -22.83 6.83
N LEU A 132 -16.79 -23.71 7.11
CA LEU A 132 -16.94 -24.79 8.08
C LEU A 132 -17.30 -24.22 9.45
N ALA A 133 -16.53 -23.26 9.99
CA ALA A 133 -16.82 -22.63 11.28
C ALA A 133 -18.16 -21.89 11.34
N LYS A 134 -18.69 -21.38 10.22
CA LYS A 134 -19.99 -20.70 10.14
C LYS A 134 -21.17 -21.65 9.99
N ASN A 135 -20.96 -22.80 9.36
CA ASN A 135 -22.01 -23.78 9.06
C ASN A 135 -22.07 -24.92 10.07
N PHE A 136 -21.05 -25.10 10.92
CA PHE A 136 -21.17 -25.96 12.08
C PHE A 136 -21.97 -25.22 13.14
N GLU A 137 -23.28 -25.49 13.20
CA GLU A 137 -23.95 -25.47 14.50
C GLU A 137 -23.09 -26.27 15.48
N GLU A 138 -22.84 -25.72 16.68
CA GLU A 138 -22.11 -26.36 17.77
C GLU A 138 -22.42 -27.86 17.75
N PRO A 139 -21.45 -28.75 17.43
CA PRO A 139 -21.74 -30.16 17.28
C PRO A 139 -22.46 -30.58 18.56
N LEU A 140 -23.72 -31.02 18.44
CA LEU A 140 -24.60 -31.27 19.58
C LEU A 140 -23.83 -32.07 20.62
N ASP A 141 -23.39 -31.42 21.69
CA ASP A 141 -22.60 -32.07 22.72
C ASP A 141 -23.56 -32.96 23.52
N VAL A 142 -23.61 -34.23 23.11
CA VAL A 142 -24.48 -35.26 23.68
C VAL A 142 -24.22 -35.39 25.18
N SER A 143 -22.99 -35.16 25.64
CA SER A 143 -22.63 -35.22 27.07
C SER A 143 -23.24 -34.04 27.83
N LYS A 144 -23.14 -32.82 27.29
CA LYS A 144 -23.77 -31.62 27.84
C LYS A 144 -25.30 -31.71 27.81
N ALA A 145 -25.88 -32.30 26.76
CA ALA A 145 -27.31 -32.55 26.64
C ALA A 145 -27.82 -33.55 27.69
N ILE A 146 -27.12 -34.69 27.88
CA ILE A 146 -27.45 -35.69 28.90
C ILE A 146 -27.31 -35.09 30.31
N THR A 147 -26.26 -34.31 30.54
CA THR A 147 -26.03 -33.63 31.83
C THR A 147 -27.15 -32.66 32.14
N MET A 148 -27.53 -31.81 31.18
CA MET A 148 -28.66 -30.90 31.32
C MET A 148 -29.98 -31.64 31.57
N TYR A 149 -30.21 -32.76 30.90
CA TYR A 149 -31.40 -33.57 31.10
C TYR A 149 -31.46 -34.16 32.52
N LYS A 150 -30.35 -34.73 33.02
CA LYS A 150 -30.24 -35.24 34.40
C LYS A 150 -30.49 -34.14 35.43
N VAL A 151 -29.84 -32.98 35.29
CA VAL A 151 -30.02 -31.82 36.20
C VAL A 151 -31.46 -31.31 36.20
N LYS A 152 -32.10 -31.20 35.02
CA LYS A 152 -33.52 -30.81 34.93
C LYS A 152 -34.43 -31.83 35.62
N LYS A 153 -34.17 -33.13 35.46
CA LYS A 153 -34.93 -34.21 36.10
C LYS A 153 -34.78 -34.17 37.64
N ASP A 154 -33.58 -33.94 38.13
CA ASP A 154 -33.32 -33.87 39.58
C ASP A 154 -33.89 -32.60 40.21
N ASN A 155 -33.81 -31.44 39.54
CA ASN A 155 -34.46 -30.21 39.99
C ASN A 155 -35.98 -30.34 40.05
N LYS A 156 -36.59 -31.02 39.06
CA LYS A 156 -38.05 -31.28 39.08
C LYS A 156 -38.43 -32.17 40.27
N ARG A 157 -37.69 -33.26 40.51
CA ARG A 157 -37.88 -34.13 41.69
C ARG A 157 -37.72 -33.40 43.02
N ARG A 158 -36.77 -32.48 43.12
CA ARG A 158 -36.58 -31.64 44.32
C ARG A 158 -37.76 -30.69 44.54
N LYS A 159 -38.26 -30.08 43.47
CA LYS A 159 -39.44 -29.20 43.51
C LYS A 159 -40.69 -29.97 43.92
N ASP A 160 -40.90 -31.15 43.35
CA ASP A 160 -42.04 -32.02 43.67
C ASP A 160 -41.99 -32.48 45.15
N LYS A 161 -40.80 -32.86 45.64
CA LYS A 161 -40.58 -33.21 47.05
C LYS A 161 -40.81 -32.03 48.00
N GLN A 162 -40.34 -30.83 47.64
CA GLN A 162 -40.58 -29.62 48.44
C GLN A 162 -42.06 -29.25 48.49
N SER A 163 -42.80 -29.42 47.39
CA SER A 163 -44.26 -29.22 47.37
C SER A 163 -45.04 -30.28 48.16
N SER A 164 -44.53 -31.52 48.24
CA SER A 164 -45.13 -32.55 49.10
C SER A 164 -44.79 -32.39 50.59
N SER A 165 -43.63 -31.80 50.92
CA SER A 165 -43.23 -31.54 52.31
C SER A 165 -43.80 -30.23 52.88
N SER A 166 -44.32 -29.33 52.04
CA SER A 166 -44.95 -28.07 52.51
C SER A 166 -46.43 -28.22 52.88
N SER A 167 -47.01 -29.41 52.74
CA SER A 167 -48.43 -29.68 53.04
C SER A 167 -48.68 -30.30 54.42
N GLY A 168 -47.69 -30.34 55.33
CA GLY A 168 -47.93 -30.91 56.65
C GLY A 168 -46.81 -30.69 57.65
N SER A 169 -46.87 -29.56 58.37
CA SER A 169 -46.70 -29.53 59.84
C SER A 169 -46.63 -28.08 60.33
N ASN A 170 -47.79 -27.54 60.73
CA ASN A 170 -47.84 -26.52 61.76
C ASN A 170 -47.46 -27.18 63.09
N LYS A 171 -46.32 -26.83 63.70
CA LYS A 171 -46.14 -26.57 65.15
C LYS A 171 -44.65 -26.60 65.56
N LEU A 172 -44.35 -25.73 66.51
CA LEU A 172 -43.12 -25.59 67.32
C LEU A 172 -42.05 -24.65 66.73
N LYS A 173 -42.19 -23.36 67.06
CA LYS A 173 -41.09 -22.38 67.07
C LYS A 173 -40.27 -22.58 68.35
N PRO A 174 -38.95 -22.87 68.31
CA PRO A 174 -38.08 -22.57 69.42
C PRO A 174 -37.52 -21.15 69.28
N GLN A 175 -38.00 -20.26 70.15
CA GLN A 175 -37.35 -18.99 70.46
C GLN A 175 -36.03 -19.26 71.19
N LYS A 176 -34.86 -19.14 70.53
CA LYS A 176 -33.57 -18.99 71.25
C LYS A 176 -32.57 -18.09 70.51
N LYS A 177 -32.54 -16.83 71.00
CA LYS A 177 -31.41 -15.93 71.27
C LYS A 177 -30.27 -15.82 70.27
N ILE A 178 -30.18 -14.62 69.66
CA ILE A 178 -29.00 -14.09 68.98
C ILE A 178 -27.87 -13.97 70.00
N HIS A 179 -26.92 -14.91 70.00
CA HIS A 179 -25.64 -14.71 70.66
C HIS A 179 -24.69 -14.05 69.67
N LYS A 180 -24.45 -12.74 69.89
CA LYS A 180 -23.29 -12.01 69.38
C LYS A 180 -22.03 -12.85 69.62
N LYS A 181 -21.28 -13.14 68.55
CA LYS A 181 -19.82 -13.29 68.64
C LYS A 181 -19.17 -12.51 67.50
N SER A 182 -18.50 -11.45 67.91
CA SER A 182 -17.50 -10.68 67.18
C SER A 182 -16.18 -11.46 67.12
N SER A 183 -15.55 -11.51 65.95
CA SER A 183 -14.09 -11.60 65.77
C SER A 183 -13.78 -11.33 64.30
N LYS A 184 -13.42 -10.10 63.92
CA LYS A 184 -12.03 -9.61 63.79
C LYS A 184 -11.13 -10.48 62.88
N LYS A 185 -10.89 -9.91 61.69
CA LYS A 185 -9.59 -9.56 61.06
C LYS A 185 -8.72 -10.63 60.38
N SER A 186 -8.26 -10.22 59.18
CA SER A 186 -7.03 -10.55 58.41
C SER A 186 -6.90 -11.98 57.87
N ALA A 187 -6.33 -12.22 56.68
CA ALA A 187 -5.46 -11.42 55.81
C ALA A 187 -5.83 -11.58 54.33
#